data_AF-A0A5Q4EMP3-F1
#
_entry.id   AF-A0A5Q4EMP3-F1
#
_cell.length_a   1.000
_cell.length_b   1.000
_cell.length_c   1.000
_cell.angle_alpha   90.00
_cell.angle_beta   90.00
_cell.angle_gamma   90.00
#
_symmetry.space_group_name_H-M   'P 1'
#
loop_
_entity.id
_entity.type
_entity.pdbx_description
1 polymer ?
#
loop_
_entity_poly.entity_id
_entity_poly.type
_entity_poly.pdbx_seq_one_letter_code
_entity_poly.pdbx_strand_id
1 'polypeptide(L)'
;MRLFIEDKLEKLLNQNVTRIDFAKKLQDIINKYNNASKENPNFDGFYGDNSAGAYFEDLIDFSKKLRDEEERHIRENLTPDELELFDLIRQTNKNLTKKEEQLVKLAAKDLLKRLKEEKDKLLVTDWYKDEVAKLTVLKFVKQELN
;
A
#
# COMPACT_ATOMS: atom_id res chain seq x y z
N MET A 1 1.07 21.03 5.73
CA MET A 1 1.86 19.79 5.86
C MET A 1 0.97 18.55 5.96
N ARG A 2 0.06 18.43 6.94
CA ARG A 2 -0.84 17.28 7.07
C ARG A 2 -1.66 16.97 5.81
N LEU A 3 -2.32 17.96 5.22
CA LEU A 3 -3.09 17.78 3.97
C LEU A 3 -2.25 17.22 2.82
N PHE A 4 -0.96 17.57 2.75
CA PHE A 4 -0.04 17.03 1.75
C PHE A 4 0.29 15.56 2.00
N ILE A 5 0.46 15.17 3.27
CA ILE A 5 0.67 13.78 3.67
C ILE A 5 -0.58 12.94 3.36
N GLU A 6 -1.77 13.48 3.63
CA GLU A 6 -3.05 12.82 3.34
C GLU A 6 -3.25 12.61 1.83
N ASP A 7 -3.07 13.66 1.01
CA ASP A 7 -3.11 13.57 -0.46
C ASP A 7 -2.09 12.56 -1.00
N LYS A 8 -0.88 12.56 -0.44
CA LYS A 8 0.17 11.61 -0.87
C LYS A 8 -0.20 10.18 -0.53
N LEU A 9 -0.71 9.95 0.68
CA LEU A 9 -1.14 8.64 1.13
C LEU A 9 -2.33 8.13 0.29
N GLU A 10 -3.29 8.99 -0.03
CA GLU A 10 -4.41 8.64 -0.89
C GLU A 10 -3.94 8.17 -2.27
N LYS A 11 -3.00 8.90 -2.89
CA LYS A 11 -2.38 8.50 -4.17
C LYS A 11 -1.69 7.14 -4.06
N LEU A 12 -0.96 6.90 -2.97
CA LEU A 12 -0.30 5.61 -2.75
C LEU A 12 -1.31 4.48 -2.54
N LEU A 13 -2.40 4.70 -1.80
CA LEU A 13 -3.46 3.71 -1.59
C LEU A 13 -4.17 3.36 -2.90
N ASN A 14 -4.43 4.36 -3.75
CA ASN A 14 -5.05 4.14 -5.07
C ASN A 14 -4.16 3.33 -6.02
N GLN A 15 -2.85 3.32 -5.81
CA GLN A 15 -1.90 2.50 -6.57
C GLN A 15 -1.71 1.10 -5.98
N ASN A 16 -1.94 0.93 -4.69
CA ASN A 16 -1.72 -0.34 -4.01
C ASN A 16 -2.54 -0.43 -2.73
N VAL A 17 -3.60 -1.22 -2.78
CA VAL A 17 -4.57 -1.39 -1.67
C VAL A 17 -3.94 -1.99 -0.41
N THR A 18 -2.80 -2.67 -0.54
CA THR A 18 -2.10 -3.28 0.61
C THR A 18 -1.43 -2.25 1.52
N ARG A 19 -1.33 -0.99 1.08
CA ARG A 19 -0.75 0.13 1.86
C ARG A 19 -1.66 0.64 2.98
N ILE A 20 -2.76 -0.05 3.28
CA ILE A 20 -3.71 0.30 4.35
C ILE A 20 -3.05 0.51 5.71
N ASP A 21 -1.93 -0.14 5.99
CA ASP A 21 -1.21 0.03 7.25
C ASP A 21 -0.57 1.43 7.39
N PHE A 22 -0.26 2.12 6.29
CA PHE A 22 0.16 3.53 6.35
C PHE A 22 -0.99 4.45 6.80
N ALA A 23 -2.23 4.15 6.38
CA ALA A 23 -3.40 4.90 6.83
C ALA A 23 -3.65 4.72 8.33
N LYS A 24 -3.54 3.48 8.83
CA LYS A 24 -3.61 3.21 10.28
C LYS A 24 -2.52 3.99 11.03
N LYS A 25 -1.29 3.95 10.52
CA LYS A 25 -0.15 4.65 11.14
C LYS A 25 -0.36 6.16 11.22
N LEU A 26 -0.89 6.79 10.16
CA LEU A 26 -1.21 8.21 10.17
C LEU A 26 -2.31 8.52 11.19
N GLN A 27 -3.34 7.68 11.25
CA GLN A 27 -4.41 7.83 12.23
C GLN A 27 -3.89 7.71 13.67
N ASP A 28 -2.95 6.79 13.93
CA ASP A 28 -2.32 6.62 15.24
C ASP A 28 -1.52 7.89 15.64
N ILE A 29 -0.78 8.49 14.70
CA ILE A 29 -0.05 9.75 14.92
C ILE A 29 -1.02 10.89 15.28
N ILE A 30 -2.15 10.99 14.57
CA ILE A 30 -3.20 11.98 14.85
C ILE A 30 -3.83 11.74 16.22
N ASN A 31 -4.16 10.49 16.55
CA ASN A 31 -4.78 10.13 17.82
C ASN A 31 -3.87 10.44 19.01
N LYS A 32 -2.57 10.12 18.89
CA LYS A 32 -1.56 10.43 19.90
C LYS A 32 -1.51 11.94 20.21
N TYR A 33 -1.52 12.78 19.18
CA TYR A 33 -1.55 14.23 19.33
C TYR A 33 -2.85 14.74 19.97
N ASN A 34 -4.00 14.25 19.52
CA ASN A 34 -5.30 14.66 20.05
C ASN A 34 -5.44 14.31 21.54
N ASN A 35 -4.92 13.15 21.96
CA ASN A 35 -4.92 12.75 23.36
C ASN A 35 -4.00 13.64 24.21
N ALA A 36 -2.77 13.89 23.72
CA ALA A 36 -1.83 14.79 24.41
C ALA A 36 -2.39 16.21 24.58
N SER A 37 -3.08 16.73 23.56
CA SER A 37 -3.71 18.06 23.60
C SER A 37 -4.90 18.13 24.56
N LYS A 38 -5.63 17.02 24.75
CA LYS A 38 -6.70 16.94 25.76
C LYS A 38 -6.14 16.90 27.18
N GLU A 39 -5.00 16.24 27.39
CA GLU A 39 -4.32 16.17 28.69
C GLU A 39 -3.66 17.50 29.07
N ASN A 40 -3.24 18.32 28.09
CA ASN A 40 -2.68 19.64 28.31
C ASN A 40 -3.28 20.69 27.34
N PRO A 41 -4.31 21.46 27.75
CA PRO A 41 -5.01 22.41 26.88
C PRO A 41 -4.18 23.61 26.41
N ASN A 42 -3.07 23.92 27.08
CA ASN A 42 -2.16 25.02 26.72
C ASN A 42 -1.05 24.58 25.75
N PHE A 43 -1.22 23.42 25.14
CA PHE A 43 -0.28 22.82 24.19
C PHE A 43 -0.41 23.46 22.81
N ASP A 44 0.53 24.33 22.45
CA ASP A 44 0.47 25.12 21.20
C ASP A 44 1.18 24.46 20.00
N GLY A 45 1.83 23.31 20.20
CA GLY A 45 2.39 22.54 19.11
C GLY A 45 3.70 23.07 18.51
N PHE A 46 4.26 24.20 18.97
CA PHE A 46 5.28 24.91 18.19
C PHE A 46 6.60 25.22 18.92
N TYR A 47 6.65 25.42 20.24
CA TYR A 47 7.92 25.69 20.95
C TYR A 47 8.05 24.99 22.32
N GLY A 48 9.09 24.16 22.46
CA GLY A 48 9.73 23.87 23.76
C GLY A 48 9.39 22.52 24.42
N ASP A 49 10.41 21.66 24.47
CA ASP A 49 10.71 20.60 25.47
C ASP A 49 9.64 19.54 25.85
N ASN A 50 8.38 19.62 25.40
CA ASN A 50 7.37 18.59 25.70
C ASN A 50 6.42 18.36 24.52
N SER A 51 6.29 17.10 24.11
CA SER A 51 5.30 16.42 23.24
C SER A 51 4.85 17.03 21.89
N ALA A 52 4.93 18.34 21.68
CA ALA A 52 4.52 19.09 20.48
C ALA A 52 5.50 18.89 19.33
N GLY A 53 6.79 19.04 19.65
CA GLY A 53 7.88 18.68 18.74
C GLY A 53 7.77 17.23 18.29
N ALA A 54 7.38 16.32 19.19
CA ALA A 54 7.24 14.90 18.88
C ALA A 54 6.15 14.61 17.83
N TYR A 55 5.04 15.36 17.80
CA TYR A 55 4.02 15.19 16.75
C TYR A 55 4.52 15.65 15.39
N PHE A 56 5.17 16.81 15.34
CA PHE A 56 5.73 17.32 14.09
C PHE A 56 6.85 16.42 13.57
N GLU A 57 7.72 15.93 14.45
CA GLU A 57 8.75 14.92 14.14
C GLU A 57 8.12 13.61 13.65
N ASP A 58 7.06 13.12 14.30
CA ASP A 58 6.31 11.93 13.87
C ASP A 58 5.77 12.12 12.43
N LEU A 59 5.27 13.31 12.09
CA LEU A 59 4.81 13.63 10.72
C LEU A 59 5.96 13.73 9.72
N ILE A 60 7.10 14.30 10.11
CA ILE A 60 8.31 14.33 9.26
C ILE A 60 8.75 12.90 8.97
N ASP A 61 8.89 12.06 9.98
CA ASP A 61 9.36 10.69 9.80
C ASP A 61 8.35 9.83 9.05
N PHE A 62 7.06 10.06 9.24
CA PHE A 62 6.03 9.45 8.41
C PHE A 62 6.14 9.87 6.95
N SER A 63 6.40 11.15 6.67
CA SER A 63 6.59 11.64 5.29
C SER A 63 7.80 11.00 4.60
N LYS A 64 8.91 10.76 5.33
CA LYS A 64 10.07 10.02 4.81
C LYS A 64 9.68 8.58 4.44
N LYS A 65 8.94 7.90 5.30
CA LYS A 65 8.46 6.52 5.04
C LYS A 65 7.52 6.46 3.83
N LEU A 66 6.64 7.46 3.64
CA LEU A 66 5.79 7.55 2.45
C LEU A 66 6.62 7.72 1.18
N ARG A 67 7.68 8.53 1.24
CA ARG A 67 8.60 8.68 0.11
C ARG A 67 9.35 7.38 -0.19
N ASP A 68 9.86 6.71 0.84
CA ASP A 68 10.53 5.42 0.68
C ASP A 68 9.59 4.39 0.06
N GLU A 69 8.33 4.37 0.47
CA GLU A 69 7.30 3.48 -0.07
C GLU A 69 6.94 3.82 -1.52
N GLU A 70 6.83 5.11 -1.86
CA GLU A 70 6.63 5.55 -3.24
C GLU A 70 7.73 5.03 -4.16
N GLU A 71 8.99 5.15 -3.74
CA GLU A 71 10.16 4.73 -4.53
C GLU A 71 10.39 3.20 -4.48
N ARG A 72 9.60 2.44 -3.69
CA ARG A 72 9.81 1.00 -3.50
C ARG A 72 9.72 0.22 -4.81
N HIS A 73 8.78 0.56 -5.69
CA HIS A 73 8.62 -0.12 -6.97
C HIS A 73 9.92 -0.09 -7.81
N ILE A 74 10.64 1.03 -7.77
CA ILE A 74 11.95 1.20 -8.44
C ILE A 74 12.98 0.25 -7.84
N ARG A 75 13.10 0.22 -6.50
CA ARG A 75 14.07 -0.65 -5.80
C ARG A 75 13.79 -2.13 -6.02
N GLU A 76 12.51 -2.49 -6.13
CA GLU A 76 12.08 -3.87 -6.37
C GLU A 76 12.13 -4.26 -7.86
N ASN A 77 12.47 -3.32 -8.75
CA ASN A 77 12.46 -3.47 -10.20
C ASN A 77 11.08 -3.95 -10.72
N LEU A 78 10.02 -3.30 -10.24
CA LEU A 78 8.62 -3.53 -10.56
C LEU A 78 7.97 -2.21 -10.99
N THR A 79 6.97 -2.29 -11.86
CA THR A 79 6.03 -1.17 -12.04
C THR A 79 5.11 -1.04 -10.82
N PRO A 80 4.41 0.09 -10.62
CA PRO A 80 3.44 0.22 -9.52
C PRO A 80 2.38 -0.89 -9.49
N ASP A 81 1.81 -1.25 -10.64
CA ASP A 81 0.81 -2.33 -10.78
C ASP A 81 1.40 -3.70 -10.41
N GLU A 82 2.63 -4.00 -10.86
CA GLU A 82 3.31 -5.25 -10.54
C GLU A 82 3.64 -5.35 -9.05
N LEU A 83 3.98 -4.22 -8.41
CA LEU A 83 4.25 -4.16 -6.98
C LEU A 83 2.98 -4.43 -6.16
N GLU A 84 1.82 -3.94 -6.59
CA GLU A 84 0.55 -4.26 -5.96
C GLU A 84 0.25 -5.76 -6.03
N LEU A 85 0.39 -6.37 -7.21
CA LEU A 85 0.21 -7.82 -7.37
C LEU A 85 1.20 -8.62 -6.53
N PHE A 86 2.47 -8.22 -6.51
CA PHE A 86 3.49 -8.82 -5.65
C PHE A 86 3.07 -8.81 -4.17
N ASP A 87 2.61 -7.67 -3.66
CA ASP A 87 2.19 -7.56 -2.26
C ASP A 87 0.96 -8.42 -1.96
N LEU A 88 -0.03 -8.42 -2.84
CA LEU A 88 -1.23 -9.23 -2.70
C LEU A 88 -0.89 -10.72 -2.64
N ILE A 89 0.02 -11.20 -3.50
CA ILE A 89 0.49 -12.59 -3.47
C ILE A 89 1.26 -12.85 -2.17
N ARG A 90 2.17 -11.95 -1.78
CA ARG A 90 2.97 -12.07 -0.55
C ARG A 90 2.14 -12.06 0.72
N GLN A 91 0.96 -11.43 0.73
CA GLN A 91 0.06 -11.52 1.89
C GLN A 91 -0.44 -12.95 2.17
N THR A 92 -0.47 -13.82 1.16
CA THR A 92 -0.85 -15.24 1.32
C THR A 92 0.24 -16.06 2.01
N ASN A 93 1.50 -15.64 1.92
CA ASN A 93 2.62 -16.23 2.64
C ASN A 93 3.66 -15.16 3.01
N LYS A 94 3.68 -14.76 4.27
CA LYS A 94 4.55 -13.69 4.78
C LYS A 94 6.01 -14.13 5.01
N ASN A 95 6.29 -15.44 5.02
CA ASN A 95 7.59 -16.00 5.37
C ASN A 95 8.32 -16.53 4.11
N LEU A 96 8.57 -15.65 3.15
CA LEU A 96 9.31 -16.00 1.94
C LEU A 96 10.81 -15.84 2.17
N THR A 97 11.59 -16.81 1.71
CA THR A 97 13.03 -16.66 1.51
C THR A 97 13.30 -15.68 0.35
N LYS A 98 14.51 -15.13 0.28
CA LYS A 98 14.92 -14.25 -0.85
C LYS A 98 14.70 -14.90 -2.22
N LYS A 99 14.86 -16.22 -2.32
CA LYS A 99 14.68 -16.96 -3.57
C LYS A 99 13.19 -17.04 -3.94
N GLU A 100 12.33 -17.31 -2.96
CA GLU A 100 10.88 -17.32 -3.17
C GLU A 100 10.34 -15.92 -3.47
N GLU A 101 10.87 -14.88 -2.83
CA GLU A 101 10.50 -13.49 -3.17
C GLU A 101 10.77 -13.16 -4.64
N GLN A 102 11.90 -13.61 -5.19
CA GLN A 102 12.19 -13.43 -6.62
C GLN A 102 11.22 -14.19 -7.51
N LEU A 103 10.82 -15.40 -7.13
CA LEU A 103 9.80 -16.16 -7.86
C LEU A 103 8.45 -15.46 -7.82
N VAL A 104 8.03 -14.90 -6.68
CA VAL A 104 6.78 -14.15 -6.56
C VAL A 104 6.81 -12.88 -7.41
N LYS A 105 7.95 -12.19 -7.51
CA LYS A 105 8.09 -11.04 -8.42
C LYS A 105 7.94 -11.43 -9.88
N LEU A 106 8.57 -12.52 -10.30
CA LEU A 106 8.43 -13.02 -11.68
C LEU A 106 6.97 -13.41 -11.96
N ALA A 107 6.35 -14.15 -11.04
CA ALA A 107 4.95 -14.52 -11.15
C ALA A 107 4.03 -13.29 -11.23
N ALA A 108 4.28 -12.22 -10.46
CA ALA A 108 3.52 -10.99 -10.53
C ALA A 108 3.64 -10.30 -11.90
N LYS A 109 4.85 -10.26 -12.48
CA LYS A 109 5.10 -9.72 -13.83
C LYS A 109 4.37 -10.52 -14.90
N ASP A 110 4.53 -11.83 -14.87
CA ASP A 110 3.95 -12.73 -15.87
C ASP A 110 2.42 -12.71 -15.77
N LEU A 111 1.86 -12.76 -14.56
CA LEU A 111 0.41 -12.66 -14.32
C LEU A 111 -0.15 -11.34 -14.87
N LEU A 112 0.49 -10.20 -14.60
CA LEU A 112 0.00 -8.91 -15.08
C LEU A 112 0.01 -8.85 -16.61
N LYS A 113 1.09 -9.33 -17.23
CA LYS A 113 1.22 -9.39 -18.68
C LYS A 113 0.10 -10.23 -19.28
N ARG A 114 -0.14 -11.43 -18.73
CA ARG A 114 -1.16 -12.37 -19.16
C ARG A 114 -2.58 -11.83 -18.99
N LEU A 115 -2.87 -11.18 -17.86
CA LEU A 115 -4.14 -10.50 -17.63
C LEU A 115 -4.38 -9.36 -18.63
N LYS A 116 -3.32 -8.65 -19.05
CA LYS A 116 -3.40 -7.60 -20.08
C LYS A 116 -3.64 -8.20 -21.48
N GLU A 117 -2.95 -9.29 -21.82
CA GLU A 117 -3.12 -10.00 -23.10
C GLU A 117 -4.52 -10.62 -23.25
N GLU A 118 -5.06 -11.19 -22.18
CA GLU A 118 -6.35 -11.88 -22.17
C GLU A 118 -7.51 -10.99 -21.68
N LYS A 119 -7.27 -9.68 -21.52
CA LYS A 119 -8.22 -8.71 -20.95
C LYS A 119 -9.59 -8.77 -21.61
N ASP A 120 -9.65 -8.77 -22.93
CA ASP A 120 -10.92 -8.74 -23.67
C ASP A 120 -11.75 -10.02 -23.49
N LYS A 121 -11.10 -11.13 -23.13
CA LYS A 121 -11.76 -12.42 -22.86
C LYS A 121 -12.14 -12.58 -21.39
N LEU A 122 -11.26 -12.14 -20.48
CA LEU A 122 -11.38 -12.37 -19.04
C LEU A 122 -12.10 -11.25 -18.30
N LEU A 123 -11.86 -10.00 -18.69
CA LEU A 123 -12.30 -8.79 -18.01
C LEU A 123 -13.36 -8.05 -18.82
N VAL A 124 -14.36 -8.78 -19.29
CA VAL A 124 -15.54 -8.23 -19.99
C VAL A 124 -16.27 -7.22 -19.12
N THR A 125 -17.07 -6.34 -19.71
CA THR A 125 -17.81 -5.29 -18.98
C THR A 125 -18.55 -5.86 -17.78
N ASP A 126 -18.38 -5.23 -16.61
CA ASP A 126 -19.02 -5.63 -15.35
C ASP A 126 -18.71 -7.06 -14.88
N TRP A 127 -17.61 -7.69 -15.32
CA TRP A 127 -17.20 -9.04 -14.90
C TRP A 127 -17.16 -9.22 -13.37
N TYR A 128 -16.80 -8.16 -12.63
CA TYR A 128 -16.74 -8.15 -11.17
C TYR A 128 -18.12 -8.12 -10.49
N LYS A 129 -19.22 -8.06 -11.25
CA LYS A 129 -20.59 -8.21 -10.74
C LYS A 129 -21.13 -9.64 -10.97
N ASP A 130 -20.58 -10.37 -11.93
CA ASP A 130 -21.01 -11.72 -12.31
C ASP A 130 -20.17 -12.80 -11.60
N GLU A 131 -20.83 -13.74 -10.94
CA GLU A 131 -20.17 -14.81 -10.19
C GLU A 131 -19.37 -15.77 -11.07
N VAL A 132 -19.89 -16.10 -12.26
CA VAL A 132 -19.23 -17.02 -13.19
C VAL A 132 -17.99 -16.36 -13.78
N ALA A 133 -18.07 -15.09 -14.17
CA ALA A 133 -16.94 -14.32 -14.68
C ALA A 133 -15.83 -14.19 -13.62
N LYS A 134 -16.19 -13.91 -12.35
CA LYS A 134 -15.22 -13.93 -11.23
C LYS A 134 -14.52 -15.28 -11.09
N LEU A 135 -15.28 -16.38 -11.15
CA LEU A 135 -14.70 -17.72 -11.05
C LEU A 135 -13.75 -18.01 -12.23
N THR A 136 -14.07 -17.55 -13.44
CA THR A 136 -13.19 -17.66 -14.60
C THR A 136 -11.88 -16.92 -14.39
N VAL A 137 -11.93 -15.65 -13.95
CA VAL A 137 -10.73 -14.86 -13.63
C VAL A 137 -9.92 -15.53 -12.52
N LEU A 138 -10.57 -16.00 -11.45
CA LEU A 138 -9.90 -16.66 -10.34
C LEU A 138 -9.23 -17.97 -10.74
N LYS A 139 -9.86 -18.77 -11.63
CA LYS A 139 -9.24 -19.97 -12.19
C LYS A 139 -8.01 -19.63 -13.02
N PHE A 140 -8.08 -18.60 -13.86
CA PHE A 140 -6.97 -18.13 -14.66
C PHE A 140 -5.79 -17.69 -13.78
N VAL A 141 -6.04 -16.84 -12.78
CA VAL A 141 -5.01 -16.39 -11.83
C VAL A 141 -4.36 -17.58 -11.14
N LYS A 142 -5.14 -18.58 -10.70
CA LYS A 142 -4.59 -19.80 -10.08
C LYS A 142 -3.74 -20.64 -11.04
N GLN A 143 -4.06 -20.65 -12.33
CA GLN A 143 -3.28 -21.38 -13.33
C GLN A 143 -1.94 -20.71 -13.60
N GLU A 144 -1.90 -19.38 -13.68
CA GLU A 144 -0.66 -18.63 -13.92
C GLU A 144 0.27 -18.59 -12.70
N LEU A 145 -0.25 -18.83 -11.49
CA LEU A 145 0.53 -18.86 -10.25
C LEU A 145 1.03 -20.26 -9.84
N ASN A 146 0.62 -21.32 -10.54
CA ASN A 146 1.02 -22.72 -10.28
C ASN A 146 2.19 -23.15 -11.18
#